data_AF-A0A356K7B8-F1
#
_entry.id   AF-A0A356K7B8-F1
#
_cell.length_a   1.000
_cell.length_b   1.000
_cell.length_c   1.000
_cell.angle_alpha   90.00
_cell.angle_beta   90.00
_cell.angle_gamma   90.00
#
_symmetry.space_group_name_H-M   'P 1'
#
loop_
_entity.id
_entity.type
_entity.pdbx_description
1 polymer ?
#
loop_
_entity_poly.entity_id
_entity_poly.type
_entity_poly.pdbx_seq_one_letter_code
_entity_poly.pdbx_strand_id
1 'polypeptide(L)' 'MADAGAISNTRAVSVADGPIAVTGSSGYIGSWIVQDLVEQGYTVRACVRDATNPDKVDHLLAMNDA' A
#
# COMPACT_ATOMS: atom_id res chain seq x y z
N MET A 1 33.96 -10.62 -4.28
CA MET A 1 34.49 -9.65 -3.30
C MET A 1 33.30 -8.87 -2.81
N ALA A 2 32.81 -9.20 -1.62
CA ALA A 2 31.58 -8.66 -1.05
C ALA A 2 31.71 -7.14 -0.90
N ASP A 3 30.71 -6.40 -1.37
CA ASP A 3 30.55 -5.01 -0.96
C ASP A 3 30.00 -5.03 0.47
N ALA A 4 30.89 -4.68 1.40
CA ALA A 4 30.58 -4.53 2.80
C ALA A 4 30.03 -3.11 3.01
N GLY A 5 28.81 -3.04 3.54
CA GLY A 5 28.44 -1.96 4.44
C GLY A 5 28.26 -0.58 3.80
N ALA A 6 27.11 -0.38 3.18
CA ALA A 6 26.38 0.87 3.35
C ALA A 6 25.11 0.55 4.14
N ILE A 7 25.11 0.86 5.43
CA ILE A 7 23.90 1.26 6.14
C ILE A 7 23.38 2.51 5.42
N SER A 8 22.66 2.31 4.31
CA SER A 8 22.06 3.40 3.57
C SER A 8 21.11 4.10 4.52
N ASN A 9 21.41 5.34 4.90
CA ASN A 9 20.43 6.23 5.50
C ASN A 9 19.12 6.08 4.71
N THR A 10 18.08 5.59 5.39
CA THR A 10 16.82 5.19 4.79
C THR A 10 16.22 6.37 4.04
N ARG A 11 16.42 6.42 2.72
CA ARG A 11 15.63 7.32 1.88
C ARG A 11 14.19 6.83 1.99
N ALA A 12 13.26 7.74 2.27
CA ALA A 12 11.84 7.42 2.23
C ALA A 12 11.53 6.75 0.88
N VAL A 13 10.72 5.70 0.92
CA VAL A 13 10.16 5.10 -0.29
C VAL A 13 9.44 6.20 -1.05
N SER A 14 9.60 6.19 -2.37
CA SER A 14 8.97 7.14 -3.30
C SER A 14 8.11 6.39 -4.30
N VAL A 15 7.21 7.11 -4.97
CA VAL A 15 6.29 6.53 -5.97
C VAL A 15 7.01 5.80 -7.11
N ALA A 16 8.29 6.11 -7.36
CA ALA A 16 9.12 5.47 -8.38
C ALA A 16 9.68 4.10 -7.96
N ASP A 17 9.67 3.77 -6.66
CA ASP A 17 10.24 2.52 -6.14
C ASP A 17 9.31 1.31 -6.34
N GLY A 18 8.10 1.55 -6.86
CA GLY A 18 7.13 0.52 -7.23
C GLY A 18 5.91 0.48 -6.30
N PRO A 19 5.02 -0.51 -6.47
CA PRO A 19 3.78 -0.57 -5.73
C PRO A 19 3.99 -0.99 -4.27
N ILE A 20 3.26 -0.36 -3.35
CA ILE A 20 3.26 -0.70 -1.93
C ILE A 20 2.23 -1.79 -1.66
N ALA A 21 2.63 -2.87 -0.97
CA ALA A 21 1.69 -3.88 -0.51
C ALA A 21 1.22 -3.56 0.91
N VAL A 22 -0.09 -3.47 1.10
CA VAL A 22 -0.71 -3.28 2.43
C VAL A 22 -1.43 -4.56 2.80
N THR A 23 -1.05 -5.20 3.89
CA THR A 23 -1.76 -6.38 4.42
C THR A 23 -2.82 -5.96 5.44
N GLY A 24 -3.99 -6.59 5.42
CA GLY A 24 -5.08 -6.19 6.31
C GLY A 24 -5.77 -4.90 5.87
N SER A 25 -5.75 -4.61 4.56
CA SER A 25 -6.28 -3.38 3.97
C SER A 25 -7.75 -3.13 4.29
N SER A 26 -8.55 -4.19 4.44
CA SER A 26 -9.98 -4.06 4.77
C SER A 26 -10.24 -3.72 6.25
N GLY A 27 -9.20 -3.65 7.07
CA GLY A 27 -9.31 -3.29 8.49
C GLY A 27 -9.28 -1.78 8.69
N TYR A 28 -9.76 -1.31 9.84
CA TYR A 28 -9.91 0.11 10.14
C TYR A 28 -8.64 0.94 9.83
N ILE A 29 -7.49 0.53 10.35
CA ILE A 29 -6.23 1.26 10.10
C ILE A 29 -5.71 1.00 8.68
N GLY A 30 -5.87 -0.23 8.18
CA GLY A 30 -5.38 -0.62 6.87
C GLY A 30 -6.02 0.20 5.74
N SER A 31 -7.31 0.50 5.84
CA SER A 31 -8.03 1.27 4.81
C SER A 31 -7.56 2.73 4.76
N TRP A 32 -7.31 3.34 5.93
CA TRP A 32 -6.76 4.70 5.99
C TRP A 32 -5.34 4.79 5.43
N ILE A 33 -4.50 3.77 5.68
CA ILE A 33 -3.15 3.71 5.10
C ILE A 33 -3.24 3.59 3.57
N VAL A 34 -4.14 2.74 3.04
CA VAL A 34 -4.34 2.63 1.59
C VAL A 34 -4.76 3.97 1.01
N GLN A 35 -5.74 4.65 1.62
CA GLN A 35 -6.21 5.95 1.18
C GLN A 35 -5.07 6.98 1.13
N ASP A 36 -4.32 7.15 2.21
CA ASP A 36 -3.21 8.10 2.30
C ASP A 36 -2.13 7.84 1.23
N LEU A 37 -1.79 6.57 0.99
CA LEU A 37 -0.82 6.20 -0.04
C LEU A 37 -1.34 6.48 -1.45
N VAL A 38 -2.61 6.19 -1.72
CA VAL A 38 -3.25 6.50 -3.02
C VAL A 38 -3.28 8.01 -3.26
N GLU A 39 -3.68 8.81 -2.24
CA GLU A 39 -3.70 10.28 -2.31
C GLU A 39 -2.30 10.88 -2.55
N GLN A 40 -1.25 10.23 -2.04
CA GLN A 40 0.15 10.60 -2.30
C GLN A 40 0.68 10.12 -3.67
N GLY A 41 -0.14 9.44 -4.47
CA GLY A 41 0.20 8.99 -5.82
C GLY A 41 0.95 7.66 -5.89
N TYR A 42 0.97 6.88 -4.81
CA TYR A 42 1.51 5.51 -4.86
C TYR A 42 0.53 4.56 -5.54
N THR A 43 1.05 3.62 -6.32
CA THR A 43 0.28 2.42 -6.66
C THR A 43 0.24 1.51 -5.44
N VAL A 44 -0.96 1.09 -5.01
CA VAL A 44 -1.13 0.26 -3.82
C VAL A 44 -1.72 -1.10 -4.19
N ARG A 45 -1.14 -2.17 -3.64
CA ARG A 45 -1.70 -3.52 -3.63
C ARG A 45 -2.40 -3.74 -2.29
N ALA A 46 -3.69 -3.45 -2.25
CA ALA A 46 -4.52 -3.66 -1.08
C ALA A 46 -4.84 -5.15 -0.90
N CYS A 47 -4.16 -5.82 0.02
CA CYS A 47 -4.32 -7.26 0.22
C CYS A 47 -5.51 -7.54 1.16
N VAL A 48 -6.51 -8.24 0.62
CA VAL A 48 -7.71 -8.69 1.33
C VAL A 48 -7.79 -10.21 1.34
N ARG A 49 -8.51 -10.78 2.32
CA ARG A 49 -8.67 -12.24 2.43
C ARG A 49 -9.64 -12.79 1.38
N ASP A 50 -10.73 -12.06 1.13
CA ASP A 50 -11.77 -12.43 0.19
C ASP A 50 -12.15 -11.17 -0.60
N ALA A 51 -11.82 -11.18 -1.89
CA ALA A 51 -12.09 -10.07 -2.81
C ALA A 51 -13.56 -9.99 -3.25
N THR A 52 -14.37 -11.02 -2.95
CA THR A 52 -15.78 -11.11 -3.34
C THR A 52 -16.73 -10.61 -2.25
N ASN A 53 -16.21 -10.23 -1.08
CA ASN A 53 -17.00 -9.75 0.04
C ASN A 53 -17.13 -8.21 0.03
N PRO A 54 -18.26 -7.63 -0.42
CA PRO A 54 -18.42 -6.19 -0.59
C PRO A 54 -18.23 -5.41 0.71
N ASP A 55 -18.69 -5.94 1.85
CA ASP A 55 -18.51 -5.32 3.18
C ASP A 55 -17.04 -5.10 3.54
N LYS A 56 -16.12 -5.86 2.91
CA LYS A 56 -14.67 -5.77 3.13
C LYS A 56 -13.93 -5.03 2.03
N VAL A 57 -14.50 -4.88 0.84
CA VAL A 57 -13.74 -4.37 -0.32
C VAL A 57 -14.32 -3.11 -0.94
N ASP A 58 -15.61 -2.81 -0.77
CA ASP A 58 -16.25 -1.68 -1.47
C ASP A 58 -15.57 -0.35 -1.16
N HIS A 59 -15.19 -0.13 0.11
CA HIS A 59 -14.46 1.06 0.52
C HIS A 59 -13.06 1.15 -0.10
N LEU A 60 -12.37 0.02 -0.36
CA LEU A 60 -11.07 0.00 -1.03
C LEU A 60 -11.22 0.20 -2.54
N LEU A 61 -12.27 -0.37 -3.14
CA LEU A 61 -12.56 -0.23 -4.57
C LEU A 61 -12.93 1.21 -4.91
N ALA A 62 -13.70 1.88 -4.05
CA ALA A 62 -14.06 3.29 -4.22
C ALA A 62 -12.84 4.23 -4.28
N MET A 63 -11.68 3.83 -3.74
CA MET A 63 -10.44 4.61 -3.80
C MET A 63 -9.76 4.54 -5.18
N ASN A 64 -10.13 3.58 -6.04
CA ASN A 64 -9.53 3.39 -7.36
C ASN A 64 -10.19 4.23 -8.46
N ASP A 65 -11.35 4.83 -8.14
CA ASP A 65 -12.15 5.67 -9.04
C ASP A 65 -11.98 7.18 -8.76
N ALA A 66 -11.18 7.53 -7.76
CA ALA A 66 -10.86 8.91 -7.36
C ALA A 66 -9.58 9.41 -8.04
#